data_AF-A0A3R7KBE0-F1
#
_entry.id   AF-A0A3R7KBE0-F1
#
_cell.length_a   1.000
_cell.length_b   1.000
_cell.length_c   1.000
_cell.angle_alpha   90.00
_cell.angle_beta   90.00
_cell.angle_gamma   90.00
#
_symmetry.space_group_name_H-M   'P 1'
#
loop_
_entity.id
_entity.type
_entity.pdbx_description
1 polymer ?
#
loop_
_entity_poly.entity_id
_entity_poly.type
_entity_poly.pdbx_seq_one_letter_code
_entity_poly.pdbx_strand_id
1 'polypeptide(L)'
;MNKIQICVLVAMCVVFVLVASLLVFIFLRWGRKLRTNSKLADADASEGGGYLLHFFDFSRTPQAVDIQAMCITDAKSLRSALATACGLPDGTPLTLLYVDETGRSVEMDLDRLVLPDEQLRMRMRHTEERPLLLSQEVKSLSSTPVKYEQEEPAKQKYKGVVDVTYTRSGGRVPDVRGVSQRPYTNGCVPPPIILPLSSRISSATPVSITAARYTVQSSGVVLKEDAAAFVEAAMMERTRRTVTLPYGARVTVEPNERAAWLLDESGRSVGLPLLREVAESVRYTVDNMSSVQWCPYTQPIFLPPGRWCIRAESSTADRCSVETVSRVFTVDIVPWNRRKEGGA
;
A
#
# COMPACT_ATOMS: atom_id res chain seq x y z
N MET A 1 20.48 -23.24 58.77
CA MET A 1 20.75 -21.92 58.16
C MET A 1 20.30 -20.86 59.16
N ASN A 2 21.24 -20.08 59.69
CA ASN A 2 20.96 -19.22 60.84
C ASN A 2 20.14 -18.00 60.40
N LYS A 3 19.22 -17.49 61.25
CA LYS A 3 18.39 -16.31 60.95
C LYS A 3 19.22 -15.13 60.42
N ILE A 4 20.45 -14.98 60.92
CA ILE A 4 21.42 -13.97 60.49
C ILE A 4 21.82 -14.14 59.02
N GLN A 5 22.03 -15.37 58.54
CA GLN A 5 22.39 -15.62 57.13
C GLN A 5 21.24 -15.29 56.17
N ILE A 6 20.00 -15.53 56.59
CA ILE A 6 18.82 -15.18 55.80
C ILE A 6 18.66 -13.65 55.73
N CYS A 7 18.86 -12.94 56.84
CA CYS A 7 18.82 -11.47 56.83
C CYS A 7 19.92 -10.87 55.93
N VAL A 8 21.13 -11.43 55.95
CA VAL A 8 22.23 -10.98 55.07
C VAL A 8 21.92 -11.26 53.60
N LEU A 9 21.35 -12.43 53.27
CA LEU A 9 20.95 -12.77 51.91
C LEU A 9 19.88 -11.81 51.37
N VAL A 10 18.85 -11.52 52.18
CA VAL A 10 17.77 -10.60 51.79
C VAL A 10 18.32 -9.17 51.61
N ALA A 11 19.20 -8.71 52.50
CA ALA A 11 19.85 -7.42 52.36
C ALA A 11 20.69 -7.33 51.07
N MET A 12 21.45 -8.38 50.72
CA MET A 12 22.18 -8.44 49.45
C MET A 12 21.26 -8.38 48.23
N CYS A 13 20.14 -9.12 48.24
CA CYS A 13 19.18 -9.11 47.14
C CYS A 13 18.57 -7.71 46.92
N VAL A 14 18.20 -7.02 48.00
CA VAL A 14 17.62 -5.66 47.90
C VAL A 14 18.65 -4.68 47.33
N VAL A 15 19.90 -4.74 47.79
CA VAL A 15 20.99 -3.89 47.26
C VAL A 15 21.23 -4.20 45.78
N PHE A 16 21.24 -5.48 45.40
CA PHE A 16 21.43 -5.89 44.01
C PHE A 16 20.33 -5.36 43.09
N VAL A 17 19.06 -5.46 43.51
CA VAL A 17 17.92 -4.94 42.72
C VAL A 17 17.98 -3.42 42.57
N LEU A 18 18.38 -2.70 43.63
CA LEU A 18 18.56 -1.25 43.57
C LEU A 18 19.69 -0.85 42.60
N VAL A 19 20.84 -1.53 42.68
CA VAL A 19 21.97 -1.27 41.78
C VAL A 19 21.61 -1.61 40.33
N ALA A 20 20.97 -2.76 40.09
CA ALA A 20 20.52 -3.15 38.76
C ALA A 20 19.51 -2.15 38.18
N SER A 21 18.57 -1.67 38.98
CA SER A 21 17.58 -0.66 38.56
C SER A 21 18.26 0.67 38.23
N LEU A 22 19.26 1.07 39.01
CA LEU A 22 20.05 2.28 38.74
C LEU A 22 20.87 2.15 37.45
N LEU A 23 21.48 0.99 37.20
CA LEU A 23 22.22 0.70 35.97
C LEU A 23 21.32 0.71 34.75
N VAL A 24 20.13 0.10 34.83
CA VAL A 24 19.12 0.15 33.75
C VAL A 24 18.66 1.58 33.51
N PHE A 25 18.43 2.36 34.57
CA PHE A 25 18.06 3.77 34.46
C PHE A 25 19.16 4.61 33.79
N ILE A 26 20.43 4.38 34.16
CA ILE A 26 21.59 5.04 33.53
C ILE A 26 21.71 4.61 32.07
N PHE A 27 21.55 3.32 31.74
CA PHE A 27 21.59 2.83 30.36
C PHE A 27 20.45 3.42 29.51
N LEU A 28 19.24 3.53 30.04
CA LEU A 28 18.12 4.17 29.35
C LEU A 28 18.35 5.68 29.16
N ARG A 29 18.95 6.35 30.16
CA ARG A 29 19.32 7.77 30.03
C ARG A 29 20.48 7.97 29.06
N TRP A 30 21.49 7.12 29.05
CA TRP A 30 22.60 7.18 28.10
C TRP A 30 22.17 6.78 26.70
N GLY A 31 21.28 5.81 26.52
CA GLY A 31 20.72 5.49 25.20
C GLY A 31 19.92 6.65 24.60
N ARG A 32 19.26 7.46 25.43
CA ARG A 32 18.61 8.71 25.00
C ARG A 32 19.59 9.86 24.80
N LYS A 33 20.67 9.94 25.60
CA LYS A 33 21.69 11.01 25.54
C LYS A 33 22.73 10.80 24.44
N LEU A 34 23.08 9.55 24.11
CA LEU A 34 23.95 9.19 22.98
C LEU A 34 23.26 9.44 21.63
N ARG A 35 21.92 9.41 21.58
CA ARG A 35 21.11 9.88 20.44
C ARG A 35 20.97 11.40 20.34
N THR A 36 21.36 12.15 21.37
CA THR A 36 21.27 13.63 21.36
C THR A 36 22.63 14.32 21.41
N ASN A 37 23.72 13.59 21.64
CA ASN A 37 25.08 14.14 21.77
C ASN A 37 25.94 14.09 20.50
N SER A 38 25.47 13.60 19.34
CA SER A 38 26.12 13.93 18.06
C SER A 38 25.83 15.36 17.60
N LYS A 39 24.93 16.08 18.29
CA LYS A 39 24.51 17.44 17.97
C LYS A 39 25.39 18.55 18.55
N LEU A 40 26.61 18.23 19.03
CA LEU A 40 27.51 19.21 19.64
C LEU A 40 29.00 18.90 19.38
N ALA A 41 29.33 18.56 18.14
CA ALA A 41 30.69 18.62 17.62
C ALA A 41 30.57 18.89 16.12
N ASP A 42 30.39 20.18 15.80
CA ASP A 42 30.71 20.88 14.55
C ASP A 42 29.78 22.10 14.41
N ALA A 43 29.89 22.99 15.39
CA ALA A 43 29.72 24.42 15.15
C ALA A 43 31.11 24.93 14.79
N ASP A 44 31.40 24.96 13.49
CA ASP A 44 32.30 25.90 12.78
C ASP A 44 32.80 25.28 11.47
N ALA A 45 31.91 25.11 10.49
CA ALA A 45 32.29 25.08 9.07
C ALA A 45 31.08 25.32 8.15
N SER A 46 30.93 26.59 7.77
CA SER A 46 30.45 27.05 6.46
C SER A 46 28.97 26.84 6.07
N GLU A 47 28.33 27.96 5.71
CA GLU A 47 27.04 28.10 5.03
C GLU A 47 27.05 27.53 3.60
N GLY A 48 27.48 26.29 3.42
CA GLY A 48 27.52 25.58 2.15
C GLY A 48 27.26 24.09 2.32
N GLY A 49 26.35 23.72 3.23
CA GLY A 49 26.14 22.33 3.65
C GLY A 49 25.66 21.43 2.52
N GLY A 50 26.61 20.69 1.92
CA GLY A 50 26.37 19.69 0.90
C GLY A 50 25.43 18.57 1.35
N TYR A 51 24.74 17.98 0.40
CA TYR A 51 23.82 16.86 0.62
C TYR A 51 24.61 15.55 0.71
N LEU A 52 25.17 15.25 1.88
CA LEU A 52 25.93 14.02 2.14
C LEU A 52 25.01 12.82 2.40
N LEU A 53 25.23 11.76 1.62
CA LEU A 53 24.61 10.45 1.79
C LEU A 53 25.54 9.53 2.56
N HIS A 54 25.09 9.06 3.73
CA HIS A 54 25.86 8.13 4.56
C HIS A 54 25.41 6.68 4.36
N PHE A 55 26.38 5.79 4.13
CA PHE A 55 26.14 4.36 3.98
C PHE A 55 27.32 3.53 4.49
N PHE A 56 27.10 2.24 4.65
CA PHE A 56 28.10 1.23 4.99
C PHE A 56 28.41 0.42 3.74
N ASP A 57 29.69 0.23 3.43
CA ASP A 57 30.13 -0.65 2.36
C ASP A 57 29.93 -2.15 2.71
N PHE A 58 30.33 -3.04 1.81
CA PHE A 58 30.27 -4.50 2.04
C PHE A 58 31.09 -4.98 3.26
N SER A 59 32.11 -4.22 3.66
CA SER A 59 32.95 -4.48 4.83
C SER A 59 32.40 -3.82 6.11
N ARG A 60 31.22 -3.19 6.04
CA ARG A 60 30.61 -2.36 7.09
C ARG A 60 31.46 -1.16 7.51
N THR A 61 32.31 -0.66 6.62
CA THR A 61 33.00 0.61 6.83
C THR A 61 32.07 1.76 6.46
N PRO A 62 31.97 2.80 7.30
CA PRO A 62 31.14 3.95 7.00
C PRO A 62 31.76 4.76 5.86
N GLN A 63 30.95 5.07 4.86
CA GLN A 63 31.27 5.85 3.68
C GLN A 63 30.26 6.99 3.54
N ALA A 64 30.67 8.08 2.89
CA ALA A 64 29.80 9.21 2.59
C ALA A 64 30.06 9.73 1.18
N VAL A 65 28.98 10.06 0.47
CA VAL A 65 29.03 10.63 -0.88
C VAL A 65 28.24 11.93 -0.90
N ASP A 66 28.85 13.02 -1.35
CA ASP A 66 28.18 14.30 -1.52
C ASP A 66 27.40 14.32 -2.84
N ILE A 67 26.08 14.19 -2.73
CA ILE A 67 25.15 14.16 -3.86
C ILE A 67 25.12 15.52 -4.57
N GLN A 68 25.26 16.62 -3.83
CA GLN A 68 25.20 17.95 -4.40
C GLN A 68 26.47 18.30 -5.16
N ALA A 69 27.63 18.05 -4.56
CA ALA A 69 28.92 18.31 -5.20
C ALA A 69 29.13 17.44 -6.45
N MET A 70 28.56 16.22 -6.45
CA MET A 70 28.62 15.30 -7.59
C MET A 70 27.45 15.46 -8.58
N CYS A 71 26.55 16.42 -8.38
CA CYS A 71 25.37 16.66 -9.23
C CYS A 71 24.52 15.42 -9.48
N ILE A 72 24.36 14.56 -8.47
CA ILE A 72 23.64 13.29 -8.59
C ILE A 72 22.13 13.55 -8.48
N THR A 73 21.38 13.27 -9.55
CA THR A 73 19.92 13.49 -9.60
C THR A 73 19.09 12.25 -9.92
N ASP A 74 19.75 11.13 -10.22
CA ASP A 74 19.14 9.89 -10.69
C ASP A 74 19.88 8.65 -10.12
N ALA A 75 19.18 7.52 -10.07
CA ALA A 75 19.71 6.26 -9.54
C ALA A 75 20.94 5.78 -10.30
N LYS A 76 21.04 6.04 -11.61
CA LYS A 76 22.17 5.58 -12.43
C LYS A 76 23.45 6.33 -12.04
N SER A 77 23.39 7.65 -11.90
CA SER A 77 24.54 8.44 -11.44
C SER A 77 24.90 8.11 -9.99
N LEU A 78 23.90 7.86 -9.13
CA LEU A 78 24.16 7.44 -7.76
C LEU A 78 24.86 6.08 -7.70
N ARG A 79 24.42 5.09 -8.49
CA ARG A 79 25.05 3.76 -8.55
C ARG A 79 26.51 3.84 -9.00
N SER A 80 26.81 4.70 -9.98
CA SER A 80 28.20 4.93 -10.43
C SER A 80 29.04 5.63 -9.34
N ALA A 81 28.47 6.61 -8.63
CA ALA A 81 29.15 7.25 -7.50
C ALA A 81 29.42 6.28 -6.34
N LEU A 82 28.46 5.42 -6.00
CA LEU A 82 28.61 4.36 -4.98
C LEU A 82 29.66 3.32 -5.42
N ALA A 83 29.63 2.90 -6.69
CA ALA A 83 30.63 1.99 -7.23
C ALA A 83 32.04 2.59 -7.14
N THR A 84 32.18 3.86 -7.52
CA THR A 84 33.44 4.61 -7.43
C THR A 84 33.92 4.73 -5.98
N ALA A 85 33.03 5.08 -5.04
CA ALA A 85 33.36 5.20 -3.62
C ALA A 85 33.81 3.87 -2.99
N CYS A 86 33.32 2.74 -3.50
CA CYS A 86 33.69 1.40 -3.06
C CYS A 86 34.79 0.73 -3.91
N GLY A 87 35.37 1.43 -4.89
CA GLY A 87 36.39 0.87 -5.78
C GLY A 87 35.90 -0.26 -6.70
N LEU A 88 34.60 -0.26 -7.03
CA LEU A 88 33.94 -1.23 -7.89
C LEU A 88 33.81 -0.72 -9.33
N PRO A 89 33.76 -1.63 -10.33
CA PRO A 89 33.58 -1.22 -11.72
C PRO A 89 32.19 -0.61 -11.97
N ASP A 90 32.16 0.41 -12.82
CA ASP A 90 30.92 1.05 -13.26
C ASP A 90 29.96 0.05 -13.91
N GLY A 91 28.68 0.13 -13.54
CA GLY A 91 27.64 -0.80 -14.02
C GLY A 91 27.43 -2.02 -13.12
N THR A 92 28.13 -2.13 -11.99
CA THR A 92 27.78 -3.09 -10.94
C THR A 92 26.36 -2.80 -10.44
N PRO A 93 25.46 -3.82 -10.40
CA PRO A 93 24.10 -3.62 -9.93
C PRO A 93 24.13 -3.46 -8.40
N LEU A 94 24.29 -2.21 -7.95
CA LEU A 94 24.34 -1.85 -6.54
C LEU A 94 23.00 -1.26 -6.11
N THR A 95 22.62 -1.58 -4.88
CA THR A 95 21.45 -1.04 -4.21
C THR A 95 21.79 -0.69 -2.76
N LEU A 96 20.97 0.15 -2.15
CA LEU A 96 21.11 0.53 -0.75
C LEU A 96 19.94 -0.07 0.02
N LEU A 97 20.21 -0.61 1.20
CA LEU A 97 19.21 -1.17 2.09
C LEU A 97 19.10 -0.28 3.33
N TYR A 98 17.90 -0.06 3.85
CA TYR A 98 17.72 0.49 5.18
C TYR A 98 17.17 -0.59 6.11
N VAL A 99 17.49 -0.51 7.40
CA VAL A 99 16.96 -1.44 8.40
C VAL A 99 15.71 -0.82 9.02
N ASP A 100 14.56 -1.49 8.88
CA ASP A 100 13.30 -1.06 9.49
C ASP A 100 13.31 -1.22 11.02
N GLU A 101 12.30 -0.68 11.72
CA GLU A 101 12.24 -0.77 13.20
C GLU A 101 12.05 -2.20 13.71
N THR A 102 11.71 -3.14 12.82
CA THR A 102 11.60 -4.56 13.10
C THR A 102 12.90 -5.33 12.82
N GLY A 103 13.97 -4.63 12.43
CA GLY A 103 15.29 -5.20 12.14
C GLY A 103 15.41 -5.83 10.75
N ARG A 104 14.43 -5.64 9.86
CA ARG A 104 14.47 -6.19 8.49
C ARG A 104 15.12 -5.20 7.54
N SER A 105 15.99 -5.72 6.67
CA SER A 105 16.62 -4.93 5.61
C SER A 105 15.65 -4.77 4.45
N VAL A 106 15.30 -3.54 4.10
CA VAL A 106 14.40 -3.18 3.01
C VAL A 106 15.18 -2.40 1.98
N GLU A 107 14.98 -2.74 0.71
CA GLU A 107 15.66 -2.07 -0.40
C GLU A 107 15.17 -0.64 -0.59
N MET A 108 16.11 0.28 -0.76
CA MET A 108 15.88 1.70 -0.97
C MET A 108 15.78 2.00 -2.45
N ASP A 109 14.74 2.74 -2.82
CA ASP A 109 14.62 3.33 -4.14
C ASP A 109 15.64 4.47 -4.29
N LEU A 110 16.67 4.24 -5.09
CA LEU A 110 17.77 5.17 -5.28
C LEU A 110 17.33 6.45 -6.02
N ASP A 111 16.37 6.36 -6.94
CA ASP A 111 15.85 7.53 -7.68
C ASP A 111 15.11 8.46 -6.72
N ARG A 112 14.34 7.88 -5.80
CA ARG A 112 13.63 8.64 -4.77
C ARG A 112 14.56 9.19 -3.69
N LEU A 113 15.67 8.52 -3.40
CA LEU A 113 16.63 8.95 -2.39
C LEU A 113 17.32 10.26 -2.80
N VAL A 114 17.74 10.38 -4.06
CA VAL A 114 18.51 11.51 -4.60
C VAL A 114 17.68 12.57 -5.31
N LEU A 115 16.35 12.41 -5.36
CA LEU A 115 15.45 13.35 -6.03
C LEU A 115 15.67 14.78 -5.51
N PRO A 116 15.95 15.78 -6.37
CA PRO A 116 16.17 17.15 -5.94
C PRO A 116 14.84 17.84 -5.58
N ASP A 117 14.31 17.51 -4.41
CA ASP A 117 13.11 18.10 -3.83
C ASP A 117 13.41 18.82 -2.50
N GLU A 118 12.43 19.56 -1.98
CA GLU A 118 12.52 20.25 -0.68
C GLU A 118 12.79 19.29 0.50
N GLN A 119 12.61 17.97 0.28
CA GLN A 119 12.82 16.92 1.27
C GLN A 119 14.20 16.26 1.17
N LEU A 120 15.00 16.55 0.15
CA LEU A 120 16.33 15.97 -0.06
C LEU A 120 17.21 16.17 1.18
N ARG A 121 17.18 17.39 1.75
CA ARG A 121 17.91 17.71 2.99
C ARG A 121 17.53 16.81 4.16
N MET A 122 16.23 16.55 4.30
CA MET A 122 15.70 15.71 5.38
C MET A 122 16.07 14.25 5.16
N ARG A 123 16.03 13.76 3.91
CA ARG A 123 16.46 12.40 3.57
C ARG A 123 17.95 12.18 3.85
N MET A 124 18.81 13.14 3.50
CA MET A 124 20.25 13.06 3.77
C MET A 124 20.58 13.03 5.26
N ARG A 125 19.94 13.93 6.03
CA ARG A 125 20.04 13.87 7.51
C ARG A 125 19.55 12.55 8.08
N HIS A 126 18.51 11.96 7.51
CA HIS A 126 18.06 10.65 7.98
C HIS A 126 19.09 9.54 7.71
N THR A 127 19.89 9.64 6.64
CA THR A 127 20.99 8.70 6.40
C THR A 127 22.15 8.88 7.38
N GLU A 128 22.36 10.10 7.89
CA GLU A 128 23.31 10.35 8.99
C GLU A 128 22.87 9.64 10.28
N GLU A 129 21.58 9.73 10.63
CA GLU A 129 21.02 9.09 11.83
C GLU A 129 20.90 7.56 11.70
N ARG A 130 20.66 7.08 10.48
CA ARG A 130 20.51 5.65 10.14
C ARG A 130 21.21 5.36 8.81
N PRO A 131 22.54 5.07 8.83
CA PRO A 131 23.30 4.82 7.62
C PRO A 131 22.74 3.62 6.85
N LEU A 132 22.68 3.78 5.53
CA LEU A 132 22.20 2.73 4.64
C LEU A 132 23.25 1.63 4.47
N LEU A 133 22.85 0.43 4.08
CA LEU A 133 23.75 -0.71 3.85
C LEU A 133 23.87 -0.97 2.35
N LEU A 134 25.09 -1.02 1.82
CA LEU A 134 25.31 -1.37 0.43
C LEU A 134 25.04 -2.86 0.20
N SER A 135 24.28 -3.18 -0.85
CA SER A 135 23.98 -4.54 -1.27
C SER A 135 24.07 -4.67 -2.79
N GLN A 136 24.26 -5.90 -3.28
CA GLN A 136 24.30 -6.20 -4.71
C GLN A 136 22.94 -6.76 -5.16
N GLU A 137 22.41 -6.23 -6.27
CA GLU A 137 21.17 -6.70 -6.88
C GLU A 137 21.40 -8.08 -7.51
N VAL A 138 20.82 -9.14 -6.93
CA VAL A 138 20.87 -10.49 -7.51
C VAL A 138 19.72 -10.64 -8.49
N LYS A 139 20.03 -10.49 -9.78
CA LYS A 139 19.10 -10.63 -10.90
C LYS A 139 18.49 -12.04 -10.93
N SER A 140 17.23 -12.19 -10.55
CA SER A 140 16.49 -13.44 -10.73
C SER A 140 16.15 -13.65 -12.21
N LEU A 141 16.75 -14.68 -12.81
CA LEU A 141 16.50 -15.11 -14.20
C LEU A 141 15.12 -15.77 -14.32
N SER A 142 14.20 -15.13 -15.04
CA SER A 142 13.35 -15.81 -16.05
C SER A 142 12.47 -14.79 -16.80
N SER A 143 12.89 -14.44 -18.01
CA SER A 143 11.97 -14.04 -19.07
C SER A 143 12.57 -14.43 -20.42
N THR A 144 11.97 -15.42 -21.06
CA THR A 144 12.22 -15.72 -22.47
C THR A 144 11.35 -14.78 -23.29
N PRO A 145 11.90 -14.02 -24.25
CA PRO A 145 11.10 -13.09 -25.06
C PRO A 145 10.47 -13.85 -26.23
N VAL A 146 9.14 -13.87 -26.31
CA VAL A 146 8.44 -14.25 -27.53
C VAL A 146 8.32 -13.01 -28.41
N LYS A 147 8.86 -13.09 -29.62
CA LYS A 147 8.71 -12.11 -30.71
C LYS A 147 7.22 -11.90 -31.01
N TYR A 148 6.78 -10.64 -31.04
CA TYR A 148 5.49 -10.27 -31.62
C TYR A 148 5.67 -10.04 -33.12
N GLU A 149 5.00 -10.85 -33.93
CA GLU A 149 4.58 -10.40 -35.27
C GLU A 149 3.33 -9.54 -35.09
N GLN A 150 3.39 -8.37 -35.71
CA GLN A 150 2.39 -7.33 -35.67
C GLN A 150 1.34 -7.64 -36.73
N GLU A 151 0.16 -8.11 -36.30
CA GLU A 151 -1.05 -8.17 -37.12
C GLU A 151 -2.03 -7.08 -36.67
N GLU A 152 -2.56 -6.35 -37.66
CA GLU A 152 -3.49 -5.22 -37.48
C GLU A 152 -4.82 -5.63 -36.80
N PRO A 153 -5.50 -4.69 -36.11
CA PRO A 153 -6.53 -5.02 -35.15
C PRO A 153 -7.90 -5.27 -35.81
N ALA A 154 -8.36 -6.51 -35.79
CA ALA A 154 -9.79 -6.81 -35.88
C ALA A 154 -10.45 -6.55 -34.52
N LYS A 155 -11.39 -5.61 -34.49
CA LYS A 155 -12.28 -5.31 -33.37
C LYS A 155 -12.94 -6.62 -32.86
N GLN A 156 -12.79 -6.98 -31.59
CA GLN A 156 -13.90 -7.39 -30.70
C GLN A 156 -13.49 -7.85 -29.28
N LYS A 157 -14.23 -7.30 -28.32
CA LYS A 157 -14.68 -7.84 -27.02
C LYS A 157 -13.62 -8.25 -25.98
N TYR A 158 -13.40 -7.31 -25.07
CA TYR A 158 -12.83 -7.46 -23.73
C TYR A 158 -13.27 -8.76 -23.02
N LYS A 159 -12.32 -9.67 -22.81
CA LYS A 159 -12.31 -10.60 -21.68
C LYS A 159 -11.50 -9.93 -20.56
N GLY A 160 -12.20 -9.35 -19.59
CA GLY A 160 -11.57 -8.75 -18.41
C GLY A 160 -10.97 -9.84 -17.53
N VAL A 161 -9.64 -9.93 -17.49
CA VAL A 161 -8.91 -10.67 -16.47
C VAL A 161 -9.02 -9.85 -15.18
N VAL A 162 -9.67 -10.42 -14.17
CA VAL A 162 -9.75 -9.85 -12.82
C VAL A 162 -8.40 -10.06 -12.17
N ASP A 163 -7.69 -8.97 -11.90
CA ASP A 163 -6.43 -9.01 -11.14
C ASP A 163 -6.72 -8.97 -9.63
N VAL A 164 -5.94 -9.78 -8.92
CA VAL A 164 -6.05 -10.19 -7.51
C VAL A 164 -6.49 -9.07 -6.55
N THR A 165 -7.68 -9.22 -5.97
CA THR A 165 -8.16 -8.50 -4.78
C THR A 165 -7.56 -9.18 -3.54
N TYR A 166 -6.77 -8.46 -2.74
CA TYR A 166 -6.39 -8.94 -1.41
C TYR A 166 -7.46 -8.48 -0.41
N THR A 167 -8.25 -9.42 0.09
CA THR A 167 -9.17 -9.21 1.22
C THR A 167 -8.47 -9.59 2.52
N ARG A 168 -8.48 -8.70 3.51
CA ARG A 168 -8.06 -9.02 4.88
C ARG A 168 -9.25 -8.77 5.79
N SER A 169 -9.99 -9.83 6.10
CA SER A 169 -11.04 -9.77 7.12
C SER A 169 -10.41 -9.56 8.50
N GLY A 170 -10.68 -8.39 9.10
CA GLY A 170 -10.32 -8.09 10.47
C GLY A 170 -11.40 -8.56 11.43
N GLY A 171 -11.52 -9.88 11.66
CA GLY A 171 -12.51 -10.46 12.58
C GLY A 171 -11.95 -11.64 13.38
N ARG A 172 -12.33 -11.71 14.68
CA ARG A 172 -11.80 -12.62 15.71
C ARG A 172 -11.73 -14.09 15.31
N VAL A 173 -10.73 -14.79 15.85
CA VAL A 173 -10.60 -16.26 15.88
C VAL A 173 -11.92 -16.88 16.38
N PRO A 174 -12.58 -17.79 15.63
CA PRO A 174 -13.73 -18.50 16.14
C PRO A 174 -13.25 -19.61 17.09
N ASP A 175 -13.73 -19.53 18.33
CA ASP A 175 -13.60 -20.63 19.29
C ASP A 175 -14.46 -21.81 18.81
N VAL A 176 -13.84 -22.97 18.68
CA VAL A 176 -14.48 -24.19 18.16
C VAL A 176 -15.24 -24.85 19.30
N ARG A 177 -16.54 -24.55 19.42
CA ARG A 177 -17.52 -25.52 19.92
C ARG A 177 -18.98 -25.07 19.69
N GLY A 178 -19.76 -25.92 19.04
CA GLY A 178 -21.22 -25.95 19.20
C GLY A 178 -22.01 -25.69 17.91
N VAL A 179 -22.62 -26.75 17.41
CA VAL A 179 -23.56 -26.78 16.29
C VAL A 179 -24.83 -25.97 16.62
N SER A 180 -25.19 -25.02 15.76
CA SER A 180 -26.55 -24.51 15.56
C SER A 180 -26.63 -23.71 14.26
N GLN A 181 -27.31 -24.25 13.25
CA GLN A 181 -27.64 -23.56 12.01
C GLN A 181 -28.74 -22.52 12.28
N ARG A 182 -28.34 -21.27 12.49
CA ARG A 182 -29.17 -20.08 12.28
C ARG A 182 -28.47 -19.20 11.25
N PRO A 183 -29.21 -18.45 10.41
CA PRO A 183 -28.61 -17.59 9.41
C PRO A 183 -27.79 -16.52 10.15
N TYR A 184 -26.47 -16.63 10.04
CA TYR A 184 -25.53 -15.69 10.64
C TYR A 184 -25.67 -14.33 9.95
N THR A 185 -26.59 -13.49 10.42
CA THR A 185 -26.46 -12.04 10.32
C THR A 185 -25.46 -11.60 11.40
N ASN A 186 -24.20 -12.01 11.27
CA ASN A 186 -23.13 -11.37 12.03
C ASN A 186 -22.99 -9.94 11.49
N GLY A 187 -22.78 -8.98 12.39
CA GLY A 187 -22.65 -7.54 12.10
C GLY A 187 -21.42 -7.19 11.26
N CYS A 188 -21.32 -7.78 10.07
CA CYS A 188 -20.27 -7.59 9.10
C CYS A 188 -20.72 -6.47 8.16
N VAL A 189 -20.04 -5.32 8.25
CA VAL A 189 -20.14 -4.21 7.30
C VAL A 189 -19.91 -4.74 5.87
N PRO A 190 -20.61 -4.22 4.83
CA PRO A 190 -20.37 -4.65 3.46
C PRO A 190 -18.94 -4.27 3.02
N PRO A 191 -18.18 -5.17 2.37
CA PRO A 191 -16.81 -4.89 2.00
C PRO A 191 -16.72 -3.78 0.94
N PRO A 192 -15.63 -2.99 0.92
CA PRO A 192 -15.45 -1.96 -0.08
C PRO A 192 -15.23 -2.53 -1.48
N ILE A 193 -15.80 -1.88 -2.48
CA ILE A 193 -15.68 -2.16 -3.90
C ILE A 193 -14.99 -0.96 -4.55
N ILE A 194 -13.82 -1.20 -5.16
CA ILE A 194 -13.05 -0.16 -5.86
C ILE A 194 -13.24 -0.34 -7.38
N LEU A 195 -13.87 0.67 -7.98
CA LEU A 195 -14.20 0.77 -9.41
C LEU A 195 -13.26 1.75 -10.12
N PRO A 196 -12.99 1.58 -11.43
CA PRO A 196 -13.55 0.56 -12.32
C PRO A 196 -12.97 -0.84 -12.04
N LEU A 197 -13.66 -1.87 -12.55
CA LEU A 197 -13.22 -3.26 -12.43
C LEU A 197 -12.01 -3.62 -13.30
N SER A 198 -11.54 -2.69 -14.15
CA SER A 198 -10.32 -2.84 -14.93
C SER A 198 -9.13 -2.25 -14.18
N SER A 199 -8.06 -3.02 -14.03
CA SER A 199 -6.82 -2.53 -13.39
C SER A 199 -6.04 -1.58 -14.30
N ARG A 200 -6.26 -1.62 -15.63
CA ARG A 200 -5.70 -0.63 -16.57
C ARG A 200 -6.74 0.45 -16.83
N ILE A 201 -6.38 1.70 -16.56
CA ILE A 201 -7.26 2.87 -16.70
C ILE A 201 -6.49 4.04 -17.32
N SER A 202 -7.20 5.08 -17.75
CA SER A 202 -6.56 6.34 -18.17
C SER A 202 -6.59 7.36 -17.03
N SER A 203 -5.78 8.42 -17.11
CA SER A 203 -5.85 9.52 -16.13
C SER A 203 -7.19 10.28 -16.11
N ALA A 204 -8.01 10.12 -17.16
CA ALA A 204 -9.36 10.66 -17.23
C ALA A 204 -10.43 9.72 -16.63
N THR A 205 -10.06 8.50 -16.26
CA THR A 205 -11.00 7.50 -15.74
C THR A 205 -11.20 7.72 -14.23
N PRO A 206 -12.43 8.02 -13.77
CA PRO A 206 -12.69 8.22 -12.33
C PRO A 206 -12.61 6.89 -11.59
N VAL A 207 -11.83 6.85 -10.51
CA VAL A 207 -11.84 5.75 -9.53
C VAL A 207 -12.91 6.06 -8.49
N SER A 208 -13.88 5.16 -8.35
CA SER A 208 -14.95 5.29 -7.36
C SER A 208 -14.89 4.17 -6.34
N ILE A 209 -15.24 4.47 -5.09
CA ILE A 209 -15.26 3.51 -4.01
C ILE A 209 -16.69 3.43 -3.47
N THR A 210 -17.25 2.24 -3.43
CA THR A 210 -18.57 1.99 -2.80
C THR A 210 -18.43 0.86 -1.81
N ALA A 211 -19.41 0.66 -0.94
CA ALA A 211 -19.43 -0.45 -0.01
C ALA A 211 -20.88 -0.87 0.13
N ALA A 212 -21.28 -1.86 -0.66
CA ALA A 212 -22.65 -2.29 -0.77
C ALA A 212 -22.75 -3.81 -0.81
N ARG A 213 -23.79 -4.33 -0.16
CA ARG A 213 -24.19 -5.73 -0.20
C ARG A 213 -25.58 -5.82 -0.80
N TYR A 214 -25.79 -6.84 -1.60
CA TYR A 214 -27.09 -7.14 -2.18
C TYR A 214 -27.62 -8.44 -1.59
N THR A 215 -28.86 -8.41 -1.13
CA THR A 215 -29.56 -9.59 -0.62
C THR A 215 -30.81 -9.86 -1.44
N VAL A 216 -31.03 -11.13 -1.75
CA VAL A 216 -32.21 -11.58 -2.48
C VAL A 216 -33.36 -11.66 -1.49
N GLN A 217 -34.31 -10.72 -1.53
CA GLN A 217 -35.38 -10.63 -0.52
C GLN A 217 -36.20 -11.91 -0.37
N SER A 218 -36.41 -12.67 -1.46
CA SER A 218 -37.20 -13.90 -1.43
C SER A 218 -36.50 -15.08 -0.73
N SER A 219 -35.17 -15.08 -0.63
CA SER A 219 -34.40 -16.20 -0.08
C SER A 219 -33.47 -15.81 1.07
N GLY A 220 -33.28 -14.52 1.31
CA GLY A 220 -32.28 -13.99 2.24
C GLY A 220 -30.83 -14.23 1.80
N VAL A 221 -30.61 -14.78 0.60
CA VAL A 221 -29.26 -15.10 0.11
C VAL A 221 -28.51 -13.82 -0.25
N VAL A 222 -27.32 -13.67 0.32
CA VAL A 222 -26.40 -12.56 0.03
C VAL A 222 -25.63 -12.85 -1.25
N LEU A 223 -25.58 -11.88 -2.17
CA LEU A 223 -24.73 -11.97 -3.35
C LEU A 223 -23.24 -11.98 -2.93
N LYS A 224 -22.44 -12.84 -3.56
CA LYS A 224 -20.99 -12.86 -3.37
C LYS A 224 -20.37 -11.51 -3.72
N GLU A 225 -19.24 -11.19 -3.08
CA GLU A 225 -18.53 -9.90 -3.22
C GLU A 225 -18.26 -9.55 -4.69
N ASP A 226 -17.73 -10.49 -5.47
CA ASP A 226 -17.46 -10.29 -6.89
C ASP A 226 -18.74 -9.92 -7.66
N ALA A 227 -19.85 -10.58 -7.37
CA ALA A 227 -21.13 -10.32 -8.02
C ALA A 227 -21.71 -8.95 -7.63
N ALA A 228 -21.60 -8.56 -6.36
CA ALA A 228 -21.98 -7.22 -5.91
C ALA A 228 -21.18 -6.14 -6.65
N ALA A 229 -19.90 -6.39 -6.94
CA ALA A 229 -19.05 -5.47 -7.69
C ALA A 229 -19.52 -5.25 -9.14
N PHE A 230 -20.02 -6.29 -9.83
CA PHE A 230 -20.63 -6.14 -11.16
C PHE A 230 -21.94 -5.34 -11.13
N VAL A 231 -22.76 -5.53 -10.09
CA VAL A 231 -24.00 -4.77 -9.92
C VAL A 231 -23.69 -3.31 -9.62
N GLU A 232 -22.76 -3.02 -8.71
CA GLU A 232 -22.31 -1.64 -8.42
C GLU A 232 -21.66 -0.97 -9.64
N ALA A 233 -20.86 -1.69 -10.42
CA ALA A 233 -20.30 -1.17 -11.66
C ALA A 233 -21.40 -0.72 -12.64
N ALA A 234 -22.47 -1.50 -12.79
CA ALA A 234 -23.62 -1.13 -13.62
C ALA A 234 -24.47 -0.02 -13.00
N MET A 235 -24.57 0.07 -11.66
CA MET A 235 -25.25 1.17 -10.98
C MET A 235 -24.58 2.52 -11.21
N MET A 236 -23.27 2.53 -11.47
CA MET A 236 -22.53 3.75 -11.80
C MET A 236 -22.72 4.21 -13.25
N GLU A 237 -23.26 3.35 -14.12
CA GLU A 237 -23.66 3.73 -15.46
C GLU A 237 -24.98 4.53 -15.40
N ARG A 238 -25.23 5.40 -16.39
CA ARG A 238 -26.46 6.23 -16.42
C ARG A 238 -27.65 5.56 -17.11
N THR A 239 -27.47 4.33 -17.56
CA THR A 239 -28.42 3.63 -18.43
C THR A 239 -28.76 2.28 -17.85
N ARG A 240 -30.04 1.91 -17.95
CA ARG A 240 -30.49 0.56 -17.61
C ARG A 240 -29.69 -0.47 -18.39
N ARG A 241 -29.21 -1.50 -17.69
CA ARG A 241 -28.37 -2.55 -18.31
C ARG A 241 -28.55 -3.89 -17.63
N THR A 242 -28.42 -4.94 -18.43
CA THR A 242 -28.32 -6.31 -17.92
C THR A 242 -26.85 -6.71 -17.82
N VAL A 243 -26.44 -7.15 -16.64
CA VAL A 243 -25.11 -7.69 -16.35
C VAL A 243 -25.17 -9.18 -16.07
N THR A 244 -24.18 -9.91 -16.56
CA THR A 244 -23.98 -11.32 -16.25
C THR A 244 -22.98 -11.43 -15.11
N LEU A 245 -23.40 -12.04 -14.01
CA LEU A 245 -22.59 -12.26 -12.82
C LEU A 245 -21.56 -13.39 -13.07
N PRO A 246 -20.49 -13.48 -12.26
CA PRO A 246 -19.43 -14.49 -12.43
C PRO A 246 -19.92 -15.95 -12.44
N TYR A 247 -21.03 -16.23 -11.75
CA TYR A 247 -21.66 -17.55 -11.69
C TYR A 247 -22.76 -17.75 -12.74
N GLY A 248 -22.84 -16.89 -13.76
CA GLY A 248 -23.73 -17.04 -14.92
C GLY A 248 -25.14 -16.45 -14.76
N ALA A 249 -25.57 -16.12 -13.54
CA ALA A 249 -26.85 -15.46 -13.34
C ALA A 249 -26.87 -14.06 -13.98
N ARG A 250 -28.04 -13.62 -14.43
CA ARG A 250 -28.22 -12.29 -15.03
C ARG A 250 -28.95 -11.38 -14.06
N VAL A 251 -28.51 -10.13 -13.98
CA VAL A 251 -29.15 -9.08 -13.19
C VAL A 251 -29.44 -7.92 -14.11
N THR A 252 -30.67 -7.42 -14.09
CA THR A 252 -30.99 -6.11 -14.68
C THR A 252 -30.83 -5.06 -13.60
N VAL A 253 -30.06 -4.02 -13.93
CA VAL A 253 -29.76 -2.89 -13.07
C VAL A 253 -30.41 -1.65 -13.68
N GLU A 254 -31.12 -0.90 -12.85
CA GLU A 254 -31.78 0.35 -13.21
C GLU A 254 -31.25 1.47 -12.31
N PRO A 255 -30.19 2.17 -12.78
CA PRO A 255 -29.46 3.15 -11.98
C PRO A 255 -30.33 4.31 -11.48
N ASN A 256 -31.29 4.75 -12.29
CA ASN A 256 -32.19 5.86 -11.96
C ASN A 256 -33.11 5.54 -10.77
N GLU A 257 -33.55 4.28 -10.68
CA GLU A 257 -34.38 3.78 -9.58
C GLU A 257 -33.53 3.22 -8.42
N ARG A 258 -32.21 3.16 -8.59
CA ARG A 258 -31.26 2.52 -7.67
C ARG A 258 -31.66 1.09 -7.32
N ALA A 259 -32.23 0.37 -8.29
CA ALA A 259 -32.80 -0.96 -8.11
C ALA A 259 -32.16 -1.97 -9.06
N ALA A 260 -32.10 -3.23 -8.60
CA ALA A 260 -31.58 -4.33 -9.39
C ALA A 260 -32.46 -5.57 -9.20
N TRP A 261 -32.67 -6.35 -10.26
CA TRP A 261 -33.47 -7.57 -10.24
C TRP A 261 -32.70 -8.73 -10.84
N LEU A 262 -32.77 -9.89 -10.20
CA LEU A 262 -32.35 -11.14 -10.83
C LEU A 262 -33.28 -11.45 -12.00
N LEU A 263 -32.73 -11.97 -13.08
CA LEU A 263 -33.50 -12.45 -14.22
C LEU A 263 -33.58 -13.98 -14.22
N ASP A 264 -34.73 -14.50 -14.63
CA ASP A 264 -34.88 -15.92 -14.93
C ASP A 264 -34.21 -16.28 -16.27
N GLU A 265 -34.28 -17.55 -16.64
CA GLU A 265 -33.76 -18.05 -17.93
C GLU A 265 -34.45 -17.37 -19.13
N SER A 266 -35.73 -17.02 -18.98
CA SER A 266 -36.52 -16.31 -20.01
C SER A 266 -36.22 -14.81 -20.12
N GLY A 267 -35.41 -14.26 -19.20
CA GLY A 267 -35.01 -12.85 -19.18
C GLY A 267 -36.00 -11.93 -18.46
N ARG A 268 -36.94 -12.47 -17.71
CA ARG A 268 -37.90 -11.71 -16.91
C ARG A 268 -37.37 -11.49 -15.51
N SER A 269 -37.71 -10.34 -14.92
CA SER A 269 -37.38 -10.02 -13.53
C SER A 269 -38.04 -11.02 -12.58
N VAL A 270 -37.24 -11.59 -11.68
CA VAL A 270 -37.67 -12.56 -10.69
C VAL A 270 -37.94 -11.86 -9.37
N GLY A 271 -39.20 -11.81 -8.97
CA GLY A 271 -39.61 -11.35 -7.64
C GLY A 271 -39.29 -9.88 -7.35
N LEU A 272 -39.03 -9.60 -6.07
CA LEU A 272 -38.71 -8.26 -5.56
C LEU A 272 -37.27 -7.84 -5.93
N PRO A 273 -36.99 -6.52 -6.00
CA PRO A 273 -35.65 -6.03 -6.22
C PRO A 273 -34.69 -6.51 -5.13
N LEU A 274 -33.42 -6.66 -5.50
CA LEU A 274 -32.32 -6.92 -4.57
C LEU A 274 -32.29 -5.81 -3.53
N LEU A 275 -32.31 -6.20 -2.25
CA LEU A 275 -32.15 -5.26 -1.16
C LEU A 275 -30.68 -4.83 -1.10
N ARG A 276 -30.44 -3.53 -1.25
CA ARG A 276 -29.11 -2.92 -1.23
C ARG A 276 -28.83 -2.32 0.14
N GLU A 277 -27.87 -2.87 0.85
CA GLU A 277 -27.38 -2.37 2.13
C GLU A 277 -26.01 -1.72 1.92
N VAL A 278 -25.79 -0.52 2.46
CA VAL A 278 -24.51 0.19 2.35
C VAL A 278 -23.81 0.33 3.69
N ALA A 279 -22.48 0.41 3.65
CA ALA A 279 -21.71 0.77 4.84
C ALA A 279 -22.03 2.21 5.26
N GLU A 280 -21.96 2.46 6.56
CA GLU A 280 -22.20 3.79 7.14
C GLU A 280 -21.03 4.74 6.89
N SER A 281 -19.80 4.20 6.89
CA SER A 281 -18.59 4.98 6.61
C SER A 281 -17.68 4.25 5.63
N VAL A 282 -17.12 5.00 4.68
CA VAL A 282 -16.10 4.53 3.75
C VAL A 282 -14.90 5.48 3.80
N ARG A 283 -13.71 4.91 3.93
CA ARG A 283 -12.44 5.64 3.91
C ARG A 283 -11.51 5.01 2.87
N TYR A 284 -10.54 5.78 2.42
CA TYR A 284 -9.55 5.30 1.48
C TYR A 284 -8.17 5.89 1.76
N THR A 285 -7.16 5.22 1.25
CA THR A 285 -5.81 5.74 1.13
C THR A 285 -5.26 5.35 -0.23
N VAL A 286 -4.44 6.23 -0.80
CA VAL A 286 -3.72 5.97 -2.04
C VAL A 286 -2.26 5.83 -1.65
N ASP A 287 -1.79 4.59 -1.64
CA ASP A 287 -0.41 4.29 -1.32
C ASP A 287 0.48 4.72 -2.49
N ASN A 288 1.15 5.85 -2.30
CA ASN A 288 2.40 6.16 -2.97
C ASN A 288 3.56 6.10 -1.96
N MET A 289 3.73 4.92 -1.37
CA MET A 289 4.89 4.53 -0.55
C MET A 289 5.29 5.51 0.58
N SER A 290 4.37 6.20 1.28
CA SER A 290 4.65 6.84 2.59
C SER A 290 3.49 7.53 3.32
N SER A 291 2.28 7.68 2.75
CA SER A 291 1.16 8.33 3.48
C SER A 291 0.06 7.33 3.83
N VAL A 292 0.04 6.89 5.10
CA VAL A 292 -0.99 5.99 5.66
C VAL A 292 -2.17 6.80 6.23
N GLN A 293 -2.44 8.00 5.70
CA GLN A 293 -3.58 8.78 6.18
C GLN A 293 -4.85 8.30 5.50
N TRP A 294 -5.73 7.66 6.27
CA TRP A 294 -7.08 7.31 5.82
C TRP A 294 -7.93 8.57 5.66
N CYS A 295 -8.36 8.85 4.44
CA CYS A 295 -9.25 9.96 4.11
C CYS A 295 -10.69 9.47 3.99
N PRO A 296 -11.70 10.23 4.46
CA PRO A 296 -13.09 9.90 4.17
C PRO A 296 -13.33 9.97 2.65
N TYR A 297 -14.06 8.99 2.11
CA TYR A 297 -14.41 8.98 0.69
C TYR A 297 -15.68 9.81 0.46
N THR A 298 -15.57 10.89 -0.32
CA THR A 298 -16.69 11.79 -0.64
C THR A 298 -16.93 11.95 -2.14
N GLN A 299 -15.90 11.78 -2.97
CA GLN A 299 -15.97 11.99 -4.41
C GLN A 299 -15.01 11.08 -5.17
N PRO A 300 -15.24 10.83 -6.48
CA PRO A 300 -14.34 10.04 -7.30
C PRO A 300 -12.92 10.62 -7.34
N ILE A 301 -11.93 9.73 -7.43
CA ILE A 301 -10.50 10.03 -7.41
C ILE A 301 -9.95 9.89 -8.83
N PHE A 302 -9.09 10.82 -9.24
CA PHE A 302 -8.37 10.71 -10.51
C PHE A 302 -6.89 10.48 -10.22
N LEU A 303 -6.35 9.41 -10.81
CA LEU A 303 -4.95 9.04 -10.61
C LEU A 303 -4.11 9.57 -11.77
N PRO A 304 -2.90 10.12 -11.50
CA PRO A 304 -1.98 10.47 -12.57
C PRO A 304 -1.37 9.20 -13.22
N PRO A 305 -0.74 9.32 -14.40
CA PRO A 305 -0.07 8.20 -15.04
C PRO A 305 0.92 7.50 -14.10
N GLY A 306 0.98 6.17 -14.14
CA GLY A 306 1.82 5.37 -13.24
C GLY A 306 1.08 4.20 -12.62
N ARG A 307 1.67 3.61 -11.57
CA ARG A 307 1.09 2.48 -10.85
C ARG A 307 0.72 2.90 -9.43
N TRP A 308 -0.54 2.71 -9.08
CA TRP A 308 -1.11 3.20 -7.81
C TRP A 308 -1.83 2.07 -7.09
N CYS A 309 -1.62 1.96 -5.79
CA CYS A 309 -2.39 1.06 -4.94
C CYS A 309 -3.40 1.88 -4.15
N ILE A 310 -4.68 1.57 -4.32
CA ILE A 310 -5.76 2.17 -3.53
C ILE A 310 -6.18 1.13 -2.50
N ARG A 311 -6.22 1.53 -1.24
CA ARG A 311 -6.89 0.76 -0.18
C ARG A 311 -8.16 1.47 0.22
N ALA A 312 -9.21 0.71 0.43
CA ALA A 312 -10.49 1.17 0.90
C ALA A 312 -10.85 0.42 2.18
N GLU A 313 -11.55 1.12 3.07
CA GLU A 313 -12.04 0.64 4.35
C GLU A 313 -13.53 0.99 4.43
N SER A 314 -14.35 0.03 4.85
CA SER A 314 -15.74 0.25 5.21
C SER A 314 -15.91 -0.06 6.69
N SER A 315 -16.62 0.79 7.41
CA SER A 315 -16.90 0.57 8.83
C SER A 315 -18.34 0.92 9.21
N THR A 316 -18.79 0.36 10.33
CA THR A 316 -19.93 0.88 11.09
C THR A 316 -19.55 2.22 11.76
N ALA A 317 -20.53 3.00 12.20
CA ALA A 317 -20.35 4.30 12.84
C ALA A 317 -19.54 4.20 14.14
N ASP A 318 -19.71 3.11 14.88
CA ASP A 318 -18.95 2.78 16.09
C ASP A 318 -17.58 2.12 15.78
N ARG A 319 -17.28 1.83 14.52
CA ARG A 319 -16.09 1.11 14.04
C ARG A 319 -15.84 -0.25 14.71
N CYS A 320 -16.86 -0.87 15.27
CA CYS A 320 -16.74 -2.23 15.81
C CYS A 320 -16.56 -3.29 14.70
N SER A 321 -16.99 -2.97 13.48
CA SER A 321 -16.86 -3.81 12.29
C SER A 321 -16.13 -3.03 11.21
N VAL A 322 -15.03 -3.61 10.69
CA VAL A 322 -14.18 -2.98 9.68
C VAL A 322 -13.79 -4.01 8.64
N GLU A 323 -14.04 -3.70 7.38
CA GLU A 323 -13.58 -4.49 6.22
C GLU A 323 -12.67 -3.65 5.36
N THR A 324 -11.60 -4.26 4.82
CA THR A 324 -10.59 -3.57 4.02
C THR A 324 -10.30 -4.32 2.73
N VAL A 325 -10.19 -3.56 1.64
CA VAL A 325 -9.87 -4.06 0.30
C VAL A 325 -8.77 -3.21 -0.30
N SER A 326 -7.87 -3.83 -1.05
CA SER A 326 -6.83 -3.14 -1.80
C SER A 326 -6.88 -3.51 -3.27
N ARG A 327 -6.56 -2.53 -4.13
CA ARG A 327 -6.55 -2.71 -5.58
C ARG A 327 -5.46 -1.86 -6.22
N VAL A 328 -4.77 -2.46 -7.18
CA VAL A 328 -3.72 -1.79 -7.95
C VAL A 328 -4.25 -1.37 -9.32
N PHE A 329 -3.99 -0.11 -9.68
CA PHE A 329 -4.25 0.44 -11.00
C PHE A 329 -2.95 0.76 -11.72
N THR A 330 -2.93 0.48 -13.02
CA THR A 330 -1.95 0.99 -13.98
C THR A 330 -2.66 2.05 -14.81
N VAL A 331 -2.16 3.28 -14.74
CA VAL A 331 -2.74 4.46 -15.37
C VAL A 331 -1.92 4.82 -16.60
N ASP A 332 -2.54 4.74 -17.77
CA ASP A 332 -1.89 5.01 -19.04
C ASP A 332 -1.74 6.52 -19.29
N ILE A 333 -0.67 6.89 -20.00
CA ILE A 333 -0.44 8.26 -20.48
C ILE A 333 -1.44 8.52 -21.61
N VAL A 334 -2.35 9.46 -21.43
CA VAL A 334 -3.25 9.90 -22.51
C VAL A 334 -2.38 10.59 -23.58
N PRO A 335 -2.31 10.07 -24.82
CA PRO A 335 -1.55 10.73 -25.88
C PRO A 335 -2.19 12.08 -26.18
N TRP A 336 -1.40 13.15 -26.09
CA TRP A 336 -1.82 14.48 -26.53
C TRP A 336 -1.96 14.45 -28.07
N ASN A 337 -3.18 14.24 -28.57
CA ASN A 337 -3.45 14.45 -29.99
C ASN A 337 -3.26 15.94 -30.28
N ARG A 338 -2.08 16.33 -30.80
CA ARG A 338 -1.93 17.62 -31.49
C ARG A 338 -2.95 17.64 -32.60
N ARG A 339 -3.95 18.51 -32.48
CA ARG A 339 -4.75 18.94 -33.62
C ARG A 339 -3.75 19.38 -34.68
N LYS A 340 -3.72 18.66 -35.80
CA LYS A 340 -3.24 19.23 -37.06
C LYS A 340 -4.21 20.35 -37.38
N GLU A 341 -3.82 21.59 -37.05
CA GLU A 341 -4.29 22.74 -37.80
C GLU A 341 -3.81 22.52 -39.23
N GLY A 342 -4.72 21.99 -40.06
CA GLY A 342 -4.53 21.95 -41.50
C GLY A 342 -4.69 23.36 -42.03
N GLY A 343 -3.58 24.09 -42.09
CA GLY A 343 -3.40 25.16 -43.06
C GLY A 343 -2.92 24.55 -44.36
N ALA A 344 -3.80 24.55 -45.36
CA ALA A 344 -3.53 24.75 -46.78
C ALA A 344 -4.87 24.91 -47.49
#